data_AF-A0A956IPM2-F1
#
_entry.id   AF-A0A956IPM2-F1
#
_cell.length_a   1.000
_cell.length_b   1.000
_cell.length_c   1.000
_cell.angle_alpha   90.00
_cell.angle_beta   90.00
_cell.angle_gamma   90.00
#
_symmetry.space_group_name_H-M   'P 1'
#
loop_
_entity.id
_entity.type
_entity.pdbx_description
1 polymer ?
#
loop_
_entity_poly.entity_id
_entity_poly.type
_entity_poly.pdbx_seq_one_letter_code
_entity_poly.pdbx_strand_id
1 'polypeptide(L)'
;MPKPPAAAPWNELGLSEDPAVELLQQFGYTYVPADELDKERASALDVVLVTRLEAALKRLNPWLNDGNLQRAVREVTHVAAASLLDANEQLYTTLTRGIAVTQDLGHGSRGQQVRYFDFA
;
A
#
# COMPACT_ATOMS: atom_id res chain seq x y z
N MET A 1 -5.10 -36.42 30.67
CA MET A 1 -4.34 -35.75 29.60
C MET A 1 -5.25 -34.72 28.96
N PRO A 2 -4.81 -33.46 28.76
CA PRO A 2 -5.60 -32.49 28.01
C PRO A 2 -5.76 -32.99 26.57
N LYS A 3 -6.98 -32.89 26.05
CA LYS A 3 -7.31 -33.25 24.67
C LYS A 3 -6.48 -32.36 23.73
N PRO A 4 -5.77 -32.91 22.73
CA PRO A 4 -5.09 -32.08 21.75
C PRO A 4 -6.11 -31.13 21.09
N PRO A 5 -5.74 -29.88 20.77
CA PRO A 5 -6.62 -28.98 20.03
C PRO A 5 -7.09 -29.70 18.77
N ALA A 6 -8.36 -29.51 18.40
CA ALA A 6 -8.91 -30.09 17.19
C ALA A 6 -7.96 -29.77 16.03
N ALA A 7 -7.44 -30.81 15.37
CA ALA A 7 -6.54 -30.64 14.26
C ALA A 7 -7.21 -29.70 13.25
N ALA A 8 -6.48 -28.69 12.79
CA ALA A 8 -6.98 -27.74 11.81
C ALA A 8 -7.64 -28.49 10.64
N PRO A 9 -8.77 -27.97 10.10
CA PRO A 9 -9.44 -28.62 8.98
C PRO A 9 -8.43 -28.87 7.84
N TRP A 10 -8.47 -30.06 7.25
CA TRP A 10 -7.60 -30.44 6.13
C TRP A 10 -8.08 -29.77 4.83
N ASN A 11 -7.93 -28.45 4.76
CA ASN A 11 -8.23 -27.60 3.62
C ASN A 11 -7.21 -26.45 3.55
N GLU A 12 -7.27 -25.64 2.48
CA GLU A 12 -6.34 -24.52 2.27
C GLU A 12 -6.38 -23.49 3.42
N LEU A 13 -7.59 -23.22 3.92
CA LEU A 13 -7.81 -22.30 5.03
C LEU A 13 -7.02 -22.71 6.28
N GLY A 14 -7.25 -23.94 6.78
CA GLY A 14 -6.65 -24.41 8.02
C GLY A 14 -5.18 -24.84 7.91
N LEU A 15 -4.70 -25.19 6.72
CA LEU A 15 -3.32 -25.64 6.50
C LEU A 15 -2.37 -24.55 6.00
N SER A 16 -2.88 -23.45 5.42
CA SER A 16 -2.06 -22.41 4.80
C SER A 16 -2.47 -21.00 5.19
N GLU A 17 -3.73 -20.61 5.00
CA GLU A 17 -4.15 -19.21 5.17
C GLU A 17 -4.13 -18.77 6.64
N ASP A 18 -4.78 -19.52 7.53
CA ASP A 18 -4.82 -19.19 8.96
C ASP A 18 -3.40 -19.15 9.57
N PRO A 19 -2.52 -20.16 9.34
CA PRO A 19 -1.14 -20.08 9.80
C PRO A 19 -0.36 -18.88 9.26
N ALA A 20 -0.58 -18.49 7.99
CA ALA A 20 0.08 -17.33 7.40
C ALA A 20 -0.39 -16.01 8.03
N VAL A 21 -1.70 -15.88 8.29
CA VAL A 21 -2.27 -14.71 8.97
C VAL A 21 -1.72 -14.61 10.40
N GLU A 22 -1.73 -15.71 11.16
CA GLU A 22 -1.20 -15.76 12.52
C GLU A 22 0.27 -15.33 12.57
N LEU A 23 1.09 -15.82 11.63
CA LEU A 23 2.50 -15.45 11.55
C LEU A 23 2.69 -13.97 11.22
N LEU A 24 1.94 -13.42 10.26
CA LEU A 24 2.02 -12.00 9.90
C LEU A 24 1.58 -11.11 11.08
N GLN A 25 0.54 -11.51 11.82
CA GLN A 25 0.13 -10.79 13.03
C GLN A 25 1.23 -10.76 14.10
N GLN A 26 1.98 -11.86 14.27
CA GLN A 26 3.15 -11.88 15.17
C GLN A 26 4.26 -10.91 14.74
N PHE A 27 4.41 -10.63 13.44
CA PHE A 27 5.32 -9.61 12.92
C PHE A 27 4.76 -8.18 12.97
N GLY A 28 3.59 -7.98 13.58
CA GLY A 28 2.97 -6.66 13.74
C GLY A 28 2.08 -6.23 12.59
N TYR A 29 1.77 -7.10 11.63
CA TYR A 29 0.78 -6.81 10.61
C TYR A 29 -0.63 -6.83 11.20
N THR A 30 -1.48 -5.91 10.77
CA THR A 30 -2.89 -5.91 11.14
C THR A 30 -3.68 -6.71 10.12
N TYR A 31 -4.29 -7.81 10.58
CA TYR A 31 -5.27 -8.54 9.77
C TYR A 31 -6.56 -7.70 9.65
N VAL A 32 -7.09 -7.61 8.44
CA VAL A 32 -8.38 -7.00 8.16
C VAL A 32 -9.19 -7.99 7.32
N PRO A 33 -10.42 -8.34 7.72
CA PRO A 33 -11.30 -9.21 6.94
C PRO A 33 -11.57 -8.67 5.54
N ALA A 34 -11.72 -9.56 4.56
CA ALA A 34 -11.94 -9.19 3.16
C ALA A 34 -13.22 -8.37 2.96
N ASP A 35 -14.31 -8.72 3.66
CA ASP A 35 -15.59 -8.01 3.60
C ASP A 35 -15.51 -6.58 4.16
N GLU A 36 -14.61 -6.31 5.10
CA GLU A 36 -14.29 -4.94 5.55
C GLU A 36 -13.53 -4.17 4.47
N LEU A 37 -12.54 -4.79 3.82
CA LEU A 37 -11.75 -4.15 2.77
C LEU A 37 -12.55 -3.91 1.48
N ASP A 38 -13.50 -4.79 1.16
CA ASP A 38 -14.35 -4.65 -0.02
C ASP A 38 -15.25 -3.41 0.08
N LYS A 39 -15.61 -2.97 1.29
CA LYS A 39 -16.33 -1.70 1.52
C LYS A 39 -15.51 -0.47 1.11
N GLU A 40 -14.19 -0.59 1.05
CA GLU A 40 -13.28 0.49 0.63
C GLU A 40 -13.04 0.52 -0.89
N ARG A 41 -13.57 -0.46 -1.63
CA ARG A 41 -13.40 -0.59 -3.08
C ARG A 41 -14.71 -0.27 -3.80
N ALA A 42 -14.61 0.32 -5.00
CA ALA A 42 -15.77 0.47 -5.87
C ALA A 42 -16.05 -0.83 -6.65
N SER A 43 -14.99 -1.60 -6.93
CA SER A 43 -15.03 -2.87 -7.65
C SER A 43 -14.02 -3.87 -7.07
N ALA A 44 -14.35 -5.16 -7.16
CA ALA A 44 -13.40 -6.24 -6.85
C ALA A 44 -12.17 -6.25 -7.79
N LEU A 45 -12.23 -5.55 -8.92
CA LEU A 45 -11.10 -5.37 -9.84
C LEU A 45 -10.12 -4.29 -9.37
N ASP A 46 -10.54 -3.40 -8.45
CA ASP A 46 -9.65 -2.41 -7.89
C ASP A 46 -8.67 -3.13 -6.97
N VAL A 47 -7.40 -3.22 -7.36
CA VAL A 47 -6.38 -3.93 -6.57
C VAL A 47 -5.76 -3.04 -5.49
N VAL A 48 -5.76 -1.72 -5.67
CA VAL A 48 -5.19 -0.73 -4.74
C VAL A 48 -6.29 -0.11 -3.86
N LEU A 49 -6.07 -0.08 -2.55
CA LEU A 49 -6.92 0.64 -1.59
C LEU A 49 -6.51 2.12 -1.55
N VAL A 50 -7.08 2.92 -2.45
CA VAL A 50 -6.65 4.31 -2.70
C VAL A 50 -6.73 5.18 -1.45
N THR A 51 -7.82 5.11 -0.69
CA THR A 51 -7.97 5.92 0.54
C THR A 51 -6.88 5.62 1.58
N ARG A 52 -6.46 4.35 1.70
CA ARG A 52 -5.36 3.97 2.58
C ARG A 52 -4.01 4.46 2.07
N LEU A 53 -3.79 4.39 0.75
CA LEU A 53 -2.59 4.92 0.12
C LEU A 53 -2.48 6.44 0.32
N GLU A 54 -3.57 7.18 0.15
CA GLU A 54 -3.62 8.63 0.42
C GLU A 54 -3.27 8.95 1.87
N ALA A 55 -3.87 8.22 2.82
CA ALA A 55 -3.58 8.40 4.24
C ALA A 55 -2.11 8.09 4.57
N ALA A 56 -1.53 7.03 3.98
CA ALA A 56 -0.12 6.69 4.15
C ALA A 56 0.80 7.77 3.56
N LEU A 57 0.49 8.28 2.38
CA LEU A 57 1.25 9.36 1.74
C LEU A 57 1.21 10.66 2.54
N LYS A 58 0.04 11.04 3.08
CA LYS A 58 -0.07 12.19 3.99
C LYS A 58 0.74 12.00 5.27
N ARG A 59 0.75 10.78 5.83
CA ARG A 59 1.55 10.45 7.02
C ARG A 59 3.05 10.57 6.75
N LEU A 60 3.53 10.05 5.62
CA LEU A 60 4.95 10.09 5.23
C LEU A 60 5.40 11.49 4.75
N ASN A 61 4.47 12.27 4.20
CA ASN A 61 4.74 13.59 3.64
C ASN A 61 3.72 14.61 4.18
N PRO A 62 3.81 15.04 5.47
CA PRO A 62 2.81 15.92 6.08
C PRO A 62 2.66 17.30 5.41
N TRP A 63 3.65 17.68 4.60
CA TRP A 63 3.64 18.92 3.82
C TRP A 63 2.84 18.80 2.52
N LEU A 64 2.48 17.60 2.06
CA LEU A 64 1.89 17.36 0.74
C LEU A 64 0.45 17.88 0.66
N ASN A 65 0.18 18.79 -0.27
CA ASN A 65 -1.18 19.28 -0.50
C ASN A 65 -2.03 18.26 -1.30
N ASP A 66 -3.35 18.44 -1.32
CA ASP A 66 -4.26 17.48 -1.95
C ASP A 66 -4.03 17.33 -3.47
N GLY A 67 -3.63 18.40 -4.18
CA GLY A 67 -3.34 18.34 -5.62
C GLY A 67 -2.12 17.47 -5.92
N ASN A 68 -1.03 17.67 -5.20
CA ASN A 68 0.19 16.87 -5.34
C ASN A 68 0.01 15.45 -4.79
N LEU A 69 -0.86 15.26 -3.79
CA LEU A 69 -1.25 13.94 -3.30
C LEU A 69 -1.93 13.12 -4.40
N GLN A 70 -2.96 13.68 -5.05
CA GLN A 70 -3.66 12.98 -6.14
C GLN A 70 -2.71 12.64 -7.29
N ARG A 71 -1.78 13.55 -7.59
CA ARG A 71 -0.70 13.26 -8.55
C ARG A 71 0.15 12.07 -8.09
N ALA A 72 0.64 12.06 -6.85
CA ALA A 72 1.45 10.97 -6.32
C ALA A 72 0.72 9.61 -6.36
N VAL A 73 -0.55 9.58 -5.95
CA VAL A 73 -1.39 8.38 -6.07
C VAL A 73 -1.48 7.90 -7.52
N ARG A 74 -1.67 8.82 -8.47
CA ARG A 74 -1.78 8.48 -9.89
C ARG A 74 -0.50 7.88 -10.47
N GLU A 75 0.67 8.37 -10.08
CA GLU A 75 1.97 7.85 -10.57
C GLU A 75 2.18 6.36 -10.26
N VAL A 76 1.62 5.85 -9.16
CA VAL A 76 1.76 4.43 -8.77
C VAL A 76 0.57 3.56 -9.14
N THR A 77 -0.57 4.16 -9.48
CA THR A 77 -1.80 3.43 -9.87
C THR A 77 -2.02 3.36 -11.38
N HIS A 78 -1.46 4.30 -12.15
CA HIS A 78 -1.66 4.42 -13.59
C HIS A 78 -0.32 4.46 -14.33
N VAL A 79 0.46 3.38 -14.18
CA VAL A 79 1.78 3.25 -14.82
C VAL A 79 1.61 3.06 -16.33
N ALA A 80 1.97 4.08 -17.09
CA ALA A 80 1.93 4.04 -18.55
C ALA A 80 3.20 3.37 -19.10
N ALA A 81 3.15 2.06 -19.32
CA ALA A 81 4.29 1.27 -19.76
C ALA A 81 3.96 0.42 -21.00
N ALA A 82 4.99 0.18 -21.82
CA ALA A 82 4.87 -0.62 -23.04
C ALA A 82 4.88 -2.13 -22.76
N SER A 83 5.41 -2.54 -21.61
CA SER A 83 5.49 -3.94 -21.17
C SER A 83 5.39 -4.06 -19.64
N LEU A 84 5.19 -5.28 -19.15
CA LEU A 84 5.22 -5.57 -17.71
C LEU A 84 6.59 -5.30 -17.07
N LEU A 85 7.68 -5.56 -17.81
CA LEU A 85 9.03 -5.31 -17.31
C LEU A 85 9.26 -3.81 -17.13
N ASP A 86 8.87 -3.02 -18.12
CA ASP A 86 8.96 -1.56 -18.06
C ASP A 86 8.07 -1.00 -16.93
N ALA A 87 6.86 -1.55 -16.78
CA ALA A 87 5.95 -1.16 -15.70
C ALA A 87 6.57 -1.43 -14.32
N ASN A 88 7.20 -2.60 -14.16
CA ASN A 88 7.85 -2.99 -12.92
C ASN A 88 9.05 -2.06 -12.60
N GLU A 89 9.90 -1.78 -13.58
CA GLU A 89 11.05 -0.87 -13.39
C GLU A 89 10.59 0.55 -13.02
N GLN A 90 9.58 1.08 -13.73
CA GLN A 90 9.02 2.41 -13.44
C GLN A 90 8.42 2.46 -12.04
N LEU A 91 7.56 1.49 -11.69
CA LEU A 91 6.90 1.46 -10.39
C LEU A 91 7.91 1.28 -9.25
N TYR A 92 8.89 0.38 -9.40
CA TYR A 92 9.97 0.20 -8.45
C TYR A 92 10.76 1.49 -8.24
N THR A 93 11.12 2.18 -9.32
CA THR A 93 11.84 3.45 -9.25
C THR A 93 11.02 4.52 -8.55
N THR A 94 9.74 4.66 -8.90
CA THR A 94 8.82 5.62 -8.28
C THR A 94 8.64 5.36 -6.78
N LEU A 95 8.44 4.10 -6.38
CA LEU A 95 8.24 3.75 -4.98
C LEU A 95 9.50 3.95 -4.14
N THR A 96 10.67 3.59 -4.68
CA THR A 96 11.94 3.65 -3.93
C THR A 96 12.58 5.03 -3.94
N ARG A 97 12.53 5.74 -5.07
CA ARG A 97 13.13 7.08 -5.21
C ARG A 97 12.14 8.21 -4.95
N GLY A 98 10.85 7.95 -5.07
CA GLY A 98 9.82 8.97 -4.98
C GLY A 98 9.65 9.79 -6.26
N ILE A 99 8.81 10.82 -6.17
CA ILE A 99 8.61 11.79 -7.25
C ILE A 99 8.89 13.22 -6.79
N ALA A 100 9.36 14.06 -7.71
CA ALA A 100 9.50 15.49 -7.46
C ALA A 100 8.19 16.22 -7.81
N VAL A 101 7.66 16.96 -6.84
CA VAL A 101 6.50 17.85 -7.02
C VAL A 101 6.89 19.27 -6.67
N THR A 102 6.27 20.24 -7.32
CA THR A 102 6.49 21.65 -7.02
C THR A 102 5.45 22.10 -5.99
N GLN A 103 5.89 22.62 -4.86
CA GLN A 103 4.99 23.17 -3.83
C GLN A 103 5.65 24.30 -3.05
N ASP A 104 4.87 25.33 -2.74
CA ASP A 104 5.27 26.37 -1.80
C ASP A 104 4.93 25.93 -0.37
N LEU A 105 5.93 25.91 0.50
CA LEU A 105 5.82 25.59 1.93
C LEU A 105 5.99 26.85 2.81
N GLY A 106 5.80 28.05 2.25
CA GLY A 106 5.97 29.34 2.92
C GLY A 106 7.29 30.06 2.62
N HIS A 107 8.10 29.54 1.69
CA HIS A 107 9.41 30.08 1.33
C HIS A 107 9.62 30.19 -0.19
N GLY A 108 8.51 30.28 -0.92
CA GLY A 108 8.45 30.26 -2.37
C GLY A 108 8.32 28.83 -2.90
N SER A 109 7.82 28.75 -4.14
CA SER A 109 7.62 27.50 -4.86
C SER A 109 8.94 26.77 -5.11
N ARG A 110 9.10 25.57 -4.56
CA ARG A 110 10.31 24.74 -4.70
C ARG A 110 9.95 23.29 -5.02
N GLY A 111 10.89 22.56 -5.60
CA GLY A 111 10.79 21.11 -5.77
C GLY A 111 10.88 20.42 -4.41
N GLN A 112 9.92 19.55 -4.12
CA GLN A 112 9.83 18.72 -2.93
C GLN A 112 9.75 17.25 -3.37
N GLN A 113 10.44 16.37 -2.64
CA GLN A 113 10.47 14.95 -2.94
C GLN A 113 9.41 14.21 -2.13
N VAL A 114 8.40 13.64 -2.81
CA VAL A 114 7.39 12.77 -2.21
C VAL A 114 7.98 11.38 -1.99
N ARG A 115 7.89 10.86 -0.76
CA ARG A 115 8.37 9.53 -0.38
C ARG A 115 7.20 8.55 -0.22
N TYR A 116 7.32 7.35 -0.79
CA TYR A 116 6.33 6.27 -0.62
C TYR A 116 6.71 5.29 0.50
N PHE A 117 8.01 5.18 0.79
CA PHE A 117 8.55 4.39 1.89
C PHE A 117 9.44 5.26 2.78
N ASP A 118 9.51 4.88 4.05
CA ASP A 118 10.50 5.41 4.99
C ASP A 118 11.57 4.33 5.19
N PHE A 119 12.78 4.60 4.71
CA PHE A 119 13.94 3.71 4.83
C PHE A 119 14.90 4.15 5.96
N ALA A 120 14.50 5.13 6.77
CA ALA A 120 15.29 5.63 7.89
C ALA A 120 15.60 4.56 8.94
#